data_AF-A0A821SR01-F1
#
_entry.id   AF-A0A821SR01-F1
#
_cell.length_a   1.000
_cell.length_b   1.000
_cell.length_c   1.000
_cell.angle_alpha   90.00
_cell.angle_beta   90.00
_cell.angle_gamma   90.00
#
_symmetry.space_group_name_H-M   'P 1'
#
loop_
_entity.id
_entity.type
_entity.pdbx_description
1 polymer ?
#
loop_
_entity_poly.entity_id
_entity_poly.type
_entity_poly.pdbx_seq_one_letter_code
_entity_poly.pdbx_strand_id
1 'polypeptide(L)'
;TEQISLFHPTTKWQQIDQWLKHFTQLIDSPVNKIAFFDKQQKTILDENQSISLTIEQTKSTIIDSITRDSTTNVIFSYENNSVLVCALKSMRICHVLNNERLLRELNLIDISPNDCVLVLGETNERILSQDDIRQSIGNYLNTDNEAIHFRISIAIQILKYDNQQLLQILLPNRNTTIEHIFQLTQASIDVYKYLASNYSKKILDFSEKLSNLIDTKFILVKEHETCLVLIKKPKVIQLIDLNDDEQNEIHQRFTIFATIGDIYRENQIDIDHQNLLYLEDFVPSTETQLICFSSVTPIRFTLIDGNLPITVSIINSQDNQLVKFHCALTITVKRLSAIACQLFSLNNNYYRLMHMDCLLDDDEVSLDDIDSTMSQIQFQLISIASKNSSVRYDNQTIILPCSDETSAATIIEETLQKLRISYLNCHMYELIALADDRITIESDMSIEDIYELFPARPTTIPFELVKKNE
;
A
#
# COMPACT_ATOMS: atom_id res chain seq x y z
N THR A 1 54.24 -30.68 0.30
CA THR A 1 53.79 -31.61 1.34
C THR A 1 52.54 -31.03 1.94
N GLU A 2 51.39 -31.66 1.75
CA GLU A 2 50.14 -31.24 2.41
C GLU A 2 50.18 -31.73 3.85
N GLN A 3 50.10 -30.81 4.81
CA GLN A 3 50.11 -31.12 6.24
C GLN A 3 48.67 -31.05 6.76
N ILE A 4 48.10 -32.20 7.08
CA ILE A 4 46.76 -32.29 7.67
C ILE A 4 46.91 -32.19 9.18
N SER A 5 46.23 -31.22 9.78
CA SER A 5 46.24 -30.99 11.24
C SER A 5 44.84 -31.21 11.81
N LEU A 6 44.75 -31.94 12.91
CA LEU A 6 43.49 -32.26 13.59
C LEU A 6 43.41 -31.45 14.88
N PHE A 7 42.33 -30.68 15.04
CA PHE A 7 42.07 -29.89 16.24
C PHE A 7 40.85 -30.45 16.97
N HIS A 8 40.83 -30.30 18.30
CA HIS A 8 39.68 -30.71 19.10
C HIS A 8 38.51 -29.73 18.84
N PRO A 9 37.23 -30.16 18.83
CA PRO A 9 36.10 -29.27 18.52
C PRO A 9 35.96 -28.07 19.47
N THR A 10 36.50 -28.15 20.69
CA THR A 10 36.51 -27.04 21.66
C THR A 10 37.71 -26.10 21.51
N THR A 11 38.66 -26.42 20.63
CA THR A 11 39.81 -25.57 20.33
C THR A 11 39.31 -24.24 19.78
N LYS A 12 39.86 -23.15 20.30
CA LYS A 12 39.55 -21.79 19.86
C LYS A 12 40.42 -21.37 18.68
N TRP A 13 39.92 -20.48 17.83
CA TRP A 13 40.69 -19.94 16.71
C TRP A 13 41.99 -19.25 17.14
N GLN A 14 42.00 -18.56 18.29
CA GLN A 14 43.21 -17.99 18.88
C GLN A 14 44.30 -19.04 19.15
N GLN A 15 43.91 -20.25 19.57
CA GLN A 15 44.86 -21.33 19.87
C GLN A 15 45.45 -21.90 18.58
N ILE A 16 44.68 -21.91 17.49
CA ILE A 16 45.16 -22.30 16.15
C ILE A 16 46.15 -21.26 15.61
N ASP A 17 45.86 -19.96 15.75
CA ASP A 17 46.79 -18.87 15.39
C ASP A 17 48.11 -18.96 16.18
N GLN A 18 48.03 -19.19 17.50
CA GLN A 18 49.22 -19.43 18.33
C GLN A 18 50.01 -20.65 17.88
N TRP A 19 49.33 -21.76 17.56
CA TRP A 19 49.98 -22.97 17.06
C TRP A 19 50.68 -22.73 15.72
N LEU A 20 50.03 -22.04 14.78
CA LEU A 20 50.62 -21.71 13.47
C LEU A 20 51.89 -20.87 13.59
N LYS A 21 51.96 -19.95 14.57
CA LYS A 21 53.17 -19.14 14.85
C LYS A 21 54.39 -19.97 15.24
N HIS A 22 54.20 -21.16 15.80
CA HIS A 22 55.29 -22.08 16.12
C HIS A 22 55.86 -22.82 14.89
N PHE A 23 55.20 -22.78 13.72
CA PHE A 23 55.64 -23.39 12.47
C PHE A 23 56.40 -22.41 11.55
N THR A 24 56.99 -21.36 12.11
CA THR A 24 57.61 -20.19 11.44
C THR A 24 58.73 -20.48 10.41
N GLN A 25 59.07 -21.74 10.14
CA GLN A 25 59.90 -22.13 8.99
C GLN A 25 59.13 -22.25 7.66
N LEU A 26 57.79 -22.16 7.67
CA LEU A 26 56.95 -22.34 6.46
C LEU A 26 56.38 -21.04 5.87
N ILE A 27 56.58 -19.88 6.52
CA ILE A 27 55.99 -18.60 6.08
C ILE A 27 57.06 -17.52 6.20
N ASP A 28 57.58 -17.05 5.06
CA ASP A 28 58.52 -15.90 4.93
C ASP A 28 57.84 -14.55 5.24
N SER A 29 57.06 -14.48 6.33
CA SER A 29 56.41 -13.23 6.75
C SER A 29 56.60 -13.02 8.25
N PRO A 30 57.25 -11.92 8.66
CA PRO A 30 57.39 -11.61 10.07
C PRO A 30 56.01 -11.20 10.62
N VAL A 31 55.60 -11.82 11.73
CA VAL A 31 54.80 -11.16 12.78
C VAL A 31 53.33 -10.80 12.45
N ASN A 32 52.77 -11.17 11.31
CA ASN A 32 51.35 -10.85 11.06
C ASN A 32 50.41 -11.79 11.83
N LYS A 33 49.60 -11.21 12.74
CA LYS A 33 48.46 -11.93 13.34
C LYS A 33 47.57 -12.44 12.20
N ILE A 34 47.19 -13.71 12.24
CA ILE A 34 46.31 -14.31 11.24
C ILE A 34 44.87 -14.11 11.71
N ALA A 35 43.99 -13.73 10.79
CA ALA A 35 42.56 -13.84 10.97
C ALA A 35 42.04 -15.01 10.12
N PHE A 36 41.04 -15.73 10.65
CA PHE A 36 40.43 -16.86 9.95
C PHE A 36 39.13 -16.40 9.29
N PHE A 37 39.00 -16.67 7.99
CA PHE A 37 37.84 -16.25 7.19
C PHE A 37 37.04 -17.48 6.75
N ASP A 38 35.78 -17.53 7.15
CA ASP A 38 34.84 -18.53 6.65
C ASP A 38 34.31 -18.09 5.28
N LYS A 39 34.70 -18.81 4.23
CA LYS A 39 34.27 -18.53 2.86
C LYS A 39 32.77 -18.69 2.63
N GLN A 40 32.12 -19.62 3.35
CA GLN A 40 30.68 -19.88 3.19
C GLN A 40 29.86 -18.78 3.84
N GLN A 41 30.21 -18.41 5.08
CA GLN A 41 29.50 -17.35 5.82
C GLN A 41 29.97 -15.95 5.43
N LYS A 42 31.11 -15.82 4.74
CA LYS A 42 31.76 -14.56 4.37
C LYS A 42 32.06 -13.68 5.59
N THR A 43 32.43 -14.30 6.70
CA THR A 43 32.69 -13.63 7.99
C THR A 43 34.08 -13.95 8.50
N ILE A 44 34.69 -12.99 9.20
CA ILE A 44 35.87 -13.25 10.01
C ILE A 44 35.44 -13.93 11.30
N LEU A 45 36.14 -15.00 11.67
CA LEU A 45 35.86 -15.79 12.85
C LEU A 45 36.43 -15.09 14.09
N ASP A 46 35.63 -15.04 15.16
CA ASP A 46 36.09 -14.53 16.45
C ASP A 46 37.15 -15.47 17.02
N GLU A 47 38.27 -14.89 17.43
CA GLU A 47 39.42 -15.61 18.00
C GLU A 47 39.03 -16.45 19.22
N ASN A 48 37.99 -16.04 19.95
CA ASN A 48 37.51 -16.70 21.15
C ASN A 48 36.47 -17.80 20.89
N GLN A 49 35.92 -17.88 19.67
CA GLN A 49 34.98 -18.93 19.30
C GLN A 49 35.71 -20.28 19.14
N SER A 50 35.06 -21.35 19.60
CA SER A 50 35.52 -22.71 19.38
C SER A 50 35.10 -23.23 18.01
N ILE A 51 35.91 -24.13 17.43
CA ILE A 51 35.63 -24.77 16.13
C ILE A 51 34.19 -25.30 16.04
N SER A 52 33.71 -25.95 17.09
CA SER A 52 32.35 -26.52 17.20
C SER A 52 31.20 -25.51 17.13
N LEU A 53 31.45 -24.24 17.46
CA LEU A 53 30.45 -23.17 17.33
C LEU A 53 30.41 -22.59 15.92
N THR A 54 31.45 -22.85 15.12
CA THR A 54 31.64 -22.27 13.79
C THR A 54 31.36 -23.27 12.67
N ILE A 55 31.82 -24.52 12.85
CA ILE A 55 31.73 -25.58 11.85
C ILE A 55 30.77 -26.64 12.37
N GLU A 56 29.66 -26.86 11.66
CA GLU A 56 28.78 -28.00 11.91
C GLU A 56 29.62 -29.28 11.81
N GLN A 57 29.67 -30.08 12.88
CA GLN A 57 30.56 -31.25 12.99
C GLN A 57 30.33 -32.29 11.88
N THR A 58 29.21 -32.21 11.16
CA THR A 58 28.83 -33.08 10.05
C THR A 58 29.23 -32.56 8.67
N LYS A 59 29.81 -31.35 8.56
CA LYS A 59 30.18 -30.72 7.28
C LYS A 59 31.64 -30.31 7.26
N SER A 60 32.27 -30.47 6.09
CA SER A 60 33.58 -29.88 5.82
C SER A 60 33.42 -28.41 5.42
N THR A 61 34.12 -27.50 6.10
CA THR A 61 34.16 -26.07 5.77
C THR A 61 35.59 -25.64 5.42
N ILE A 62 35.74 -24.82 4.39
CA ILE A 62 37.03 -24.23 4.01
C ILE A 62 37.19 -22.91 4.76
N ILE A 63 38.23 -22.84 5.58
CA ILE A 63 38.62 -21.63 6.31
C ILE A 63 39.93 -21.11 5.73
N ASP A 64 39.92 -19.87 5.25
CA ASP A 64 41.12 -19.20 4.76
C ASP A 64 41.87 -18.51 5.91
N SER A 65 43.19 -18.48 5.81
CA SER A 65 44.05 -17.65 6.66
C SER A 65 44.39 -16.35 5.93
N ILE A 66 44.08 -15.21 6.53
CA ILE A 66 44.37 -13.89 5.97
C ILE A 66 45.15 -13.03 6.96
N THR A 67 45.84 -12.00 6.46
CA THR A 67 46.56 -11.05 7.32
C THR A 67 45.59 -10.13 8.06
N ARG A 68 45.81 -9.91 9.36
CA ARG A 68 44.92 -9.04 10.15
C ARG A 68 44.92 -7.59 9.68
N ASP A 69 45.96 -7.11 9.02
CA ASP A 69 46.03 -5.78 8.41
C ASP A 69 44.99 -5.57 7.30
N SER A 70 44.51 -6.67 6.71
CA SER A 70 43.43 -6.67 5.71
C SER A 70 42.03 -6.63 6.33
N THR A 71 41.92 -6.71 7.66
CA THR A 71 40.68 -6.69 8.42
C THR A 71 40.50 -5.37 9.16
N THR A 72 39.25 -5.02 9.46
CA THR A 72 38.91 -3.91 10.34
C THR A 72 37.68 -4.25 11.17
N ASN A 73 37.51 -3.52 12.27
CA ASN A 73 36.36 -3.59 13.14
C ASN A 73 35.30 -2.61 12.63
N VAL A 74 34.08 -3.09 12.43
CA VAL A 74 32.94 -2.29 12.02
C VAL A 74 31.85 -2.43 13.06
N ILE A 75 31.41 -1.31 13.62
CA ILE A 75 30.32 -1.24 14.58
C ILE A 75 29.08 -0.78 13.86
N PHE A 76 28.07 -1.64 13.82
CA PHE A 76 26.73 -1.25 13.42
C PHE A 76 25.92 -0.97 14.67
N SER A 77 25.23 0.17 14.68
CA SER A 77 24.37 0.57 15.80
C SER A 77 22.97 0.88 15.31
N TYR A 78 21.97 0.41 16.04
CA TYR A 78 20.56 0.70 15.82
C TYR A 78 19.86 0.76 17.18
N GLU A 79 19.13 1.83 17.44
CA GLU A 79 18.55 2.13 18.76
C GLU A 79 19.61 2.06 19.88
N ASN A 80 19.40 1.17 20.85
CA ASN A 80 20.29 0.92 21.98
C ASN A 80 21.21 -0.29 21.76
N ASN A 81 21.11 -0.95 20.60
CA ASN A 81 21.91 -2.13 20.26
C ASN A 81 23.11 -1.73 19.41
N SER A 82 24.26 -2.33 19.68
CA SER A 82 25.43 -2.24 18.83
C SER A 82 26.05 -3.61 18.64
N VAL A 83 26.45 -3.88 17.41
CA VAL A 83 27.07 -5.14 16.99
C VAL A 83 28.41 -4.82 16.38
N LEU A 84 29.46 -5.39 16.96
CA LEU A 84 30.82 -5.33 16.44
C LEU A 84 31.04 -6.50 15.50
N VAL A 85 31.38 -6.19 14.25
CA VAL A 85 31.73 -7.17 13.21
C VAL A 85 33.17 -6.96 12.78
N CYS A 86 33.95 -8.03 12.74
CA CYS A 86 35.24 -8.02 12.08
C CYS A 86 35.04 -8.32 10.59
N ALA A 87 35.43 -7.39 9.72
CA ALA A 87 35.21 -7.48 8.28
C ALA A 87 36.51 -7.24 7.50
N LEU A 88 36.56 -7.73 6.26
CA LEU A 88 37.64 -7.40 5.33
C LEU A 88 37.52 -5.93 4.89
N LYS A 89 38.64 -5.18 4.88
CA LYS A 89 38.69 -3.81 4.35
C LYS A 89 38.20 -3.74 2.90
N SER A 90 38.40 -4.80 2.11
CA SER A 90 37.95 -4.90 0.71
C SER A 90 36.47 -5.26 0.55
N MET A 91 35.78 -5.67 1.62
CA MET A 91 34.37 -6.03 1.56
C MET A 91 33.50 -4.79 1.39
N ARG A 92 32.43 -4.91 0.60
CA ARG A 92 31.44 -3.84 0.41
C ARG A 92 30.54 -3.73 1.64
N ILE A 93 30.11 -2.51 1.98
CA ILE A 93 29.25 -2.28 3.15
C ILE A 93 27.92 -3.03 3.00
N CYS A 94 27.29 -3.02 1.82
CA CYS A 94 26.06 -3.78 1.56
C CYS A 94 26.19 -5.28 1.85
N HIS A 95 27.37 -5.87 1.63
CA HIS A 95 27.56 -7.30 1.88
C HIS A 95 27.56 -7.62 3.37
N VAL A 96 28.02 -6.69 4.23
CA VAL A 96 27.99 -6.87 5.68
C VAL A 96 26.57 -6.67 6.22
N LEU A 97 25.83 -5.69 5.67
CA LEU A 97 24.43 -5.46 6.04
C LEU A 97 23.48 -6.61 5.70
N ASN A 98 23.78 -7.38 4.65
CA ASN A 98 22.98 -8.56 4.29
C ASN A 98 23.22 -9.77 5.21
N ASN A 99 23.98 -9.62 6.30
CA ASN A 99 24.18 -10.68 7.26
C ASN A 99 22.96 -10.80 8.19
N GLU A 100 22.19 -11.88 8.05
CA GLU A 100 20.98 -12.14 8.85
C GLU A 100 21.26 -12.16 10.36
N ARG A 101 22.44 -12.62 10.78
CA ARG A 101 22.83 -12.63 12.20
C ARG A 101 22.98 -11.21 12.73
N LEU A 102 23.63 -10.33 11.95
CA LEU A 102 23.77 -8.91 12.30
C LEU A 102 22.40 -8.25 12.44
N LEU A 103 21.51 -8.44 11.45
CA LEU A 103 20.17 -7.86 11.49
C LEU A 103 19.35 -8.40 12.67
N ARG A 104 19.49 -9.69 13.00
CA ARG A 104 18.84 -10.29 14.18
C ARG A 104 19.35 -9.70 15.49
N GLU A 105 20.67 -9.57 15.66
CA GLU A 105 21.27 -8.99 16.86
C GLU A 105 20.95 -7.49 17.01
N LEU A 106 20.65 -6.80 15.91
CA LEU A 106 20.18 -5.41 15.90
C LEU A 106 18.66 -5.26 15.98
N ASN A 107 17.87 -6.34 16.10
CA ASN A 107 16.40 -6.32 16.07
C ASN A 107 15.79 -5.72 14.77
N LEU A 108 16.42 -5.97 13.62
CA LEU A 108 16.02 -5.47 12.30
C LEU A 108 15.47 -6.57 11.37
N ILE A 109 14.98 -7.69 11.92
CA ILE A 109 14.57 -8.88 11.13
C ILE A 109 13.43 -8.57 10.15
N ASP A 110 12.50 -7.70 10.54
CA ASP A 110 11.31 -7.36 9.75
C ASP A 110 11.55 -6.17 8.80
N ILE A 111 12.78 -5.70 8.67
CA ILE A 111 13.12 -4.53 7.86
C ILE A 111 13.99 -4.96 6.69
N SER A 112 13.56 -4.60 5.49
CA SER A 112 14.37 -4.78 4.29
C SER A 112 15.66 -3.97 4.42
N PRO A 113 16.85 -4.55 4.15
CA PRO A 113 18.11 -3.79 4.12
C PRO A 113 18.08 -2.57 3.19
N ASN A 114 17.18 -2.58 2.20
CA ASN A 114 16.99 -1.44 1.27
C ASN A 114 16.29 -0.24 1.93
N ASP A 115 15.57 -0.46 3.03
CA ASP A 115 14.91 0.59 3.82
C ASP A 115 15.83 1.12 4.94
N CYS A 116 17.03 0.54 5.09
CA CYS A 116 18.05 1.01 6.00
C CYS A 116 18.91 2.11 5.37
N VAL A 117 19.10 3.20 6.10
CA VAL A 117 20.01 4.29 5.74
C VAL A 117 21.16 4.29 6.72
N LEU A 118 22.38 4.22 6.19
CA LEU A 118 23.58 4.25 7.01
C LEU A 118 24.08 5.68 7.18
N VAL A 119 24.38 6.02 8.42
CA VAL A 119 25.03 7.27 8.81
C VAL A 119 26.41 6.92 9.37
N LEU A 120 27.47 7.42 8.73
CA LEU A 120 28.82 7.30 9.24
C LEU A 120 29.04 8.34 10.34
N GLY A 121 29.42 7.90 11.54
CA GLY A 121 29.62 8.77 12.70
C GLY A 121 31.09 8.90 13.09
N GLU A 122 31.54 10.14 13.33
CA GLU A 122 32.42 10.52 14.46
C GLU A 122 32.77 12.02 14.51
N THR A 123 32.66 12.78 13.40
CA THR A 123 32.85 14.26 13.42
C THR A 123 31.97 15.03 12.44
N ASN A 124 31.54 14.40 11.34
CA ASN A 124 30.50 14.90 10.45
C ASN A 124 29.56 13.74 10.14
N GLU A 125 28.35 13.75 10.72
CA GLU A 125 27.34 12.74 10.38
C GLU A 125 27.08 12.80 8.87
N ARG A 126 27.53 11.77 8.14
CA ARG A 126 27.32 11.66 6.69
C ARG A 126 26.36 10.53 6.42
N ILE A 127 25.22 10.87 5.83
CA ILE A 127 24.30 9.89 5.24
C ILE A 127 24.98 9.29 4.01
N LEU A 128 25.09 7.97 3.96
CA LEU A 128 25.68 7.26 2.84
C LEU A 128 24.66 7.08 1.71
N SER A 129 25.06 7.45 0.49
CA SER A 129 24.30 7.14 -0.72
C SER A 129 24.34 5.65 -1.05
N GLN A 130 23.48 5.20 -1.97
CA GLN A 130 23.54 3.80 -2.45
C GLN A 130 24.89 3.46 -3.11
N ASP A 131 25.51 4.43 -3.78
CA ASP A 131 26.84 4.24 -4.36
C ASP A 131 27.92 4.16 -3.28
N ASP A 132 27.80 4.91 -2.19
CA ASP A 132 28.67 4.81 -1.01
C ASP A 132 28.57 3.41 -0.37
N ILE A 133 27.35 2.89 -0.19
CA ILE A 133 27.13 1.57 0.42
C ILE A 133 27.73 0.44 -0.45
N ARG A 134 27.89 0.67 -1.76
CA ARG A 134 28.54 -0.27 -2.70
C ARG A 134 30.07 -0.17 -2.70
N GLN A 135 30.65 0.84 -2.06
CA GLN A 135 32.09 0.97 -1.91
C GLN A 135 32.63 -0.02 -0.86
N SER A 136 33.95 -0.26 -0.91
CA SER A 136 34.65 -1.04 0.10
C SER A 136 34.72 -0.31 1.45
N ILE A 137 34.61 -1.05 2.54
CA ILE A 137 34.69 -0.56 3.93
C ILE A 137 35.99 0.24 4.15
N GLY A 138 37.10 -0.22 3.56
CA GLY A 138 38.40 0.42 3.67
C GLY A 138 38.46 1.86 3.17
N ASN A 139 37.52 2.28 2.31
CA ASN A 139 37.45 3.66 1.82
C ASN A 139 37.00 4.66 2.90
N TYR A 140 36.46 4.16 4.01
CA TYR A 140 35.92 4.96 5.12
C TYR A 140 36.82 4.90 6.37
N LEU A 141 38.00 4.28 6.28
CA LEU A 141 38.99 4.28 7.35
C LEU A 141 39.82 5.57 7.28
N ASN A 142 39.85 6.33 8.38
CA ASN A 142 40.75 7.47 8.53
C ASN A 142 42.16 7.01 8.94
N THR A 143 42.25 5.97 9.77
CA THR A 143 43.50 5.33 10.19
C THR A 143 43.35 3.80 10.23
N ASP A 144 44.47 3.07 10.14
CA ASP A 144 44.45 1.60 10.03
C ASP A 144 43.95 0.84 11.28
N ASN A 145 43.82 1.52 12.43
CA ASN A 145 43.43 0.91 13.71
C ASN A 145 42.10 1.42 14.28
N GLU A 146 41.41 2.34 13.60
CA GLU A 146 40.11 2.83 14.04
C GLU A 146 38.99 1.87 13.64
N ALA A 147 38.02 1.68 14.53
CA ALA A 147 36.78 1.01 14.19
C ALA A 147 35.90 1.97 13.38
N ILE A 148 35.19 1.46 12.38
CA ILE A 148 34.21 2.28 11.63
C ILE A 148 32.85 2.14 12.30
N HIS A 149 32.21 3.28 12.60
CA HIS A 149 30.91 3.31 13.23
C HIS A 149 29.82 3.70 12.22
N PHE A 150 28.95 2.75 11.90
CA PHE A 150 27.74 3.00 11.12
C PHE A 150 26.51 2.98 12.03
N ARG A 151 25.79 4.10 12.09
CA ARG A 151 24.44 4.15 12.67
C ARG A 151 23.42 3.84 11.59
N ILE A 152 22.52 2.90 11.87
CA ILE A 152 21.39 2.57 11.01
C ILE A 152 20.21 3.45 11.41
N SER A 153 19.61 4.08 10.41
CA SER A 153 18.29 4.71 10.50
C SER A 153 17.34 4.01 9.54
N ILE A 154 16.04 4.07 9.80
CA ILE A 154 15.01 3.54 8.90
C ILE A 154 14.47 4.68 8.04
N ALA A 155 14.45 4.45 6.73
CA ALA A 155 13.77 5.32 5.79
C ALA A 155 12.27 5.02 5.77
N ILE A 156 11.48 5.97 6.25
CA ILE A 156 10.04 5.98 6.10
C ILE A 156 9.68 6.76 4.84
N GLN A 157 8.88 6.15 3.99
CA GLN A 157 8.36 6.76 2.77
C GLN A 157 6.92 7.20 2.98
N ILE A 158 6.62 8.47 2.71
CA ILE A 158 5.26 9.02 2.85
C ILE A 158 4.85 9.59 1.51
N LEU A 159 3.83 8.99 0.91
CA LEU A 159 3.27 9.41 -0.36
C LEU A 159 2.08 10.35 -0.10
N LYS A 160 2.14 11.58 -0.60
CA LYS A 160 0.98 12.47 -0.59
C LYS A 160 -0.07 11.96 -1.57
N TYR A 161 -1.29 11.80 -1.09
CA TYR A 161 -2.35 11.18 -1.87
C TYR A 161 -2.74 11.97 -3.13
N ASP A 162 -2.81 13.30 -3.02
CA ASP A 162 -3.34 14.20 -4.05
C ASP A 162 -2.36 14.45 -5.20
N ASN A 163 -1.08 14.66 -4.89
CA ASN A 163 -0.07 15.01 -5.90
C ASN A 163 1.02 13.95 -6.09
N GLN A 164 0.90 12.81 -5.41
CA GLN A 164 1.85 11.69 -5.47
C GLN A 164 3.30 12.09 -5.12
N GLN A 165 3.47 13.21 -4.40
CA GLN A 165 4.78 13.63 -3.93
C GLN A 165 5.28 12.67 -2.85
N LEU A 166 6.49 12.15 -3.03
CA LEU A 166 7.15 11.29 -2.07
C LEU A 166 7.97 12.14 -1.08
N LEU A 167 7.70 11.95 0.20
CA LEU A 167 8.52 12.44 1.30
C LEU A 167 9.29 11.26 1.90
N GLN A 168 10.54 11.49 2.28
CA GLN A 168 11.35 10.50 2.97
C GLN A 168 11.76 11.06 4.33
N ILE A 169 11.45 10.31 5.38
CA ILE A 169 11.75 10.66 6.77
C ILE A 169 12.70 9.61 7.31
N LEU A 170 13.79 10.03 7.96
CA LEU A 170 14.75 9.12 8.59
C LEU A 170 14.44 9.02 10.07
N LEU A 171 14.11 7.82 10.54
CA LEU A 171 13.86 7.56 11.94
C LEU A 171 15.02 6.77 12.57
N PRO A 172 15.54 7.20 13.73
CA PRO A 172 16.61 6.48 14.42
C PRO A 172 16.12 5.25 15.20
N ASN A 173 14.80 5.12 15.44
CA ASN A 173 14.19 4.03 16.19
C ASN A 173 12.75 3.75 15.72
N ARG A 174 12.22 2.56 16.00
CA ARG A 174 10.82 2.18 15.69
C ARG A 174 9.85 2.41 16.85
N ASN A 175 10.34 2.76 18.02
CA ASN A 175 9.50 3.15 19.16
C ASN A 175 8.99 4.60 19.01
N THR A 176 8.57 4.96 17.80
CA THR A 176 8.03 6.26 17.42
C THR A 176 6.55 6.09 17.10
N THR A 177 5.70 7.02 17.55
CA THR A 177 4.26 7.01 17.28
C THR A 177 3.95 7.54 15.88
N ILE A 178 2.82 7.11 15.32
CA ILE A 178 2.32 7.66 14.05
C ILE A 178 2.10 9.16 14.13
N GLU A 179 1.67 9.69 15.29
CA GLU A 179 1.58 11.13 15.53
C GLU A 179 2.91 11.85 15.26
N HIS A 180 4.02 11.32 15.80
CA HIS A 180 5.32 11.94 15.63
C HIS A 180 5.79 11.87 14.17
N ILE A 181 5.55 10.73 13.49
CA ILE A 181 5.85 10.59 12.06
C ILE A 181 5.04 11.61 11.25
N PHE A 182 3.75 11.78 11.56
CA PHE A 182 2.90 12.77 10.93
C PHE A 182 3.47 14.18 11.11
N GLN A 183 3.87 14.57 12.32
CA GLN A 183 4.47 15.88 12.59
C GLN A 183 5.76 16.13 11.79
N LEU A 184 6.59 15.10 11.61
CA LEU A 184 7.83 15.18 10.83
C LEU A 184 7.59 15.41 9.33
N THR A 185 6.38 15.19 8.81
CA THR A 185 6.02 15.56 7.43
C THR A 185 6.01 17.07 7.20
N GLN A 186 5.90 17.87 8.27
CA GLN A 186 5.67 19.32 8.23
C GLN A 186 4.43 19.72 7.41
N ALA A 187 3.54 18.77 7.12
CA ALA A 187 2.30 19.06 6.43
C ALA A 187 1.38 19.86 7.35
N SER A 188 0.67 20.84 6.78
CA SER A 188 -0.33 21.58 7.53
C SER A 188 -1.43 20.62 8.00
N ILE A 189 -1.64 20.56 9.31
CA ILE A 189 -2.74 19.81 9.94
C ILE A 189 -4.09 20.32 9.45
N ASP A 190 -4.18 21.57 8.99
CA ASP A 190 -5.42 22.13 8.45
C ASP A 190 -5.78 21.52 7.08
N VAL A 191 -4.79 20.98 6.37
CA VAL A 191 -4.96 20.36 5.06
C VAL A 191 -4.97 18.84 5.18
N TYR A 192 -3.90 18.26 5.71
CA TYR A 192 -3.75 16.82 5.89
C TYR A 192 -4.10 16.45 7.32
N LYS A 193 -4.82 15.34 7.49
CA LYS A 193 -5.35 14.93 8.80
C LYS A 193 -4.81 13.60 9.27
N TYR A 194 -4.41 12.70 8.38
CA TYR A 194 -4.04 11.35 8.78
C TYR A 194 -2.86 10.76 7.97
N LEU A 195 -2.25 9.74 8.56
CA LEU A 195 -1.44 8.75 7.84
C LEU A 195 -2.25 7.47 7.67
N ALA A 196 -2.16 6.88 6.49
CA ALA A 196 -2.69 5.56 6.20
C ALA A 196 -1.54 4.57 5.94
N SER A 197 -1.73 3.30 6.29
CA SER A 197 -0.86 2.21 5.85
C SER A 197 -0.83 2.16 4.32
N ASN A 198 0.35 2.05 3.72
CA ASN A 198 0.42 1.83 2.28
C ASN A 198 -0.01 0.40 1.89
N TYR A 199 0.14 -0.57 2.80
CA TYR A 199 -0.24 -1.96 2.57
C TYR A 199 -1.76 -2.15 2.61
N SER A 200 -2.43 -1.79 3.72
CA SER A 200 -3.86 -2.02 3.91
C SER A 200 -4.74 -0.81 3.65
N LYS A 201 -4.16 0.36 3.36
CA LYS A 201 -4.89 1.64 3.14
C LYS A 201 -5.76 2.07 4.33
N LYS A 202 -5.64 1.41 5.48
CA LYS A 202 -6.30 1.77 6.73
C LYS A 202 -5.66 3.04 7.30
N ILE A 203 -6.50 3.93 7.82
CA ILE A 203 -6.09 5.09 8.61
C ILE A 203 -5.53 4.61 9.95
N LEU A 204 -4.30 5.00 10.24
CA LEU A 204 -3.59 4.57 11.44
C LEU A 204 -3.97 5.45 12.65
N ASP A 205 -4.00 4.83 13.83
CA ASP A 205 -4.20 5.57 15.07
C ASP A 205 -2.91 6.35 15.39
N PHE A 206 -3.03 7.61 15.80
CA PHE A 206 -1.89 8.44 16.18
C PHE A 206 -1.10 7.88 17.36
N SER A 207 -1.74 7.13 18.25
CA SER A 207 -1.09 6.45 19.38
C SER A 207 -0.36 5.16 19.00
N GLU A 208 -0.61 4.64 17.80
CA GLU A 208 0.04 3.42 17.31
C GLU A 208 1.54 3.62 17.12
N LYS A 209 2.32 2.60 17.45
CA LYS A 209 3.79 2.62 17.32
C LYS A 209 4.21 1.95 16.03
N LEU A 210 5.22 2.52 15.37
CA LEU A 210 5.84 1.95 14.18
C LEU A 210 6.42 0.53 14.41
N SER A 211 6.80 0.20 15.64
CA SER A 211 7.24 -1.15 16.02
C SER A 211 6.15 -2.22 15.86
N ASN A 212 4.87 -1.82 15.90
CA ASN A 212 3.74 -2.74 15.78
C ASN A 212 3.28 -2.94 14.33
N LEU A 213 3.78 -2.10 13.42
CA LEU A 213 3.43 -2.11 12.01
C LEU A 213 4.53 -2.78 11.20
N ILE A 214 4.18 -3.55 10.18
CA ILE A 214 5.18 -4.12 9.26
C ILE A 214 5.64 -3.06 8.22
N ASP A 215 4.83 -2.02 8.02
CA ASP A 215 5.06 -1.03 6.98
C ASP A 215 6.11 0.02 7.32
N THR A 216 6.97 0.31 6.34
CA THR A 216 7.84 1.50 6.29
C THR A 216 7.32 2.55 5.30
N LYS A 217 6.15 2.32 4.72
CA LYS A 217 5.53 3.16 3.70
C LYS A 217 4.12 3.56 4.11
N PHE A 218 3.84 4.86 4.03
CA PHE A 218 2.56 5.44 4.43
C PHE A 218 2.02 6.39 3.37
N ILE A 219 0.75 6.73 3.51
CA ILE A 219 0.05 7.66 2.64
C ILE A 219 -0.46 8.81 3.50
N LEU A 220 -0.16 10.05 3.10
CA LEU A 220 -0.65 11.24 3.76
C LEU A 220 -1.99 11.66 3.13
N VAL A 221 -3.04 11.75 3.94
CA VAL A 221 -4.42 11.93 3.47
C VAL A 221 -5.17 13.07 4.19
N LYS A 222 -6.13 13.67 3.48
CA LYS A 222 -7.06 14.70 3.97
C LYS A 222 -8.34 14.05 4.50
N GLU A 223 -9.14 14.78 5.28
CA GLU A 223 -10.40 14.24 5.86
C GLU A 223 -11.34 13.65 4.79
N HIS A 224 -11.59 14.41 3.71
CA HIS A 224 -12.51 14.01 2.64
C HIS A 224 -11.97 12.88 1.74
N GLU A 225 -10.71 12.46 1.94
CA GLU A 225 -10.08 11.33 1.26
C GLU A 225 -10.21 10.04 2.08
N THR A 226 -10.98 10.08 3.18
CA THR A 226 -11.22 8.94 4.07
C THR A 226 -12.68 8.53 4.10
N CYS A 227 -12.94 7.29 4.48
CA CYS A 227 -14.29 6.77 4.73
C CYS A 227 -14.30 5.85 5.95
N LEU A 228 -15.41 5.85 6.69
CA LEU A 228 -15.64 4.94 7.81
C LEU A 228 -16.31 3.67 7.29
N VAL A 229 -15.70 2.53 7.60
CA VAL A 229 -16.19 1.18 7.30
C VAL A 229 -16.59 0.49 8.59
N LEU A 230 -17.80 -0.07 8.60
CA LEU A 230 -18.34 -0.87 9.70
C LEU A 230 -18.52 -2.30 9.21
N ILE A 231 -17.94 -3.27 9.93
CA ILE A 231 -18.07 -4.69 9.62
C ILE A 231 -18.78 -5.37 10.78
N LYS A 232 -20.03 -5.78 10.54
CA LYS A 232 -20.82 -6.57 11.49
C LYS A 232 -20.42 -8.03 11.38
N LYS A 233 -19.97 -8.62 12.49
CA LYS A 233 -19.67 -10.05 12.56
C LYS A 233 -20.96 -10.86 12.74
N PRO A 234 -21.04 -12.09 12.21
CA PRO A 234 -22.16 -12.96 12.51
C PRO A 234 -22.19 -13.21 14.02
N LYS A 235 -23.39 -13.09 14.63
CA LYS A 235 -23.57 -13.43 16.05
C LYS A 235 -23.25 -14.91 16.21
N VAL A 236 -22.08 -15.22 16.76
CA VAL A 236 -21.82 -16.56 17.28
C VAL A 236 -22.88 -16.78 18.37
N ILE A 237 -23.72 -17.80 18.22
CA ILE A 237 -24.70 -18.18 19.24
C ILE A 237 -23.91 -18.62 20.47
N GLN A 238 -23.54 -17.67 21.33
CA GLN A 238 -23.20 -17.94 22.70
C GLN A 238 -24.52 -17.95 23.46
N LEU A 239 -24.80 -19.04 24.16
CA LEU A 239 -26.00 -19.29 24.96
C LEU A 239 -26.18 -18.34 26.16
N ILE A 240 -25.60 -17.14 26.12
CA ILE A 240 -25.69 -16.14 27.17
C ILE A 240 -25.97 -14.80 26.47
N ASP A 241 -27.25 -14.41 26.47
CA ASP A 241 -27.70 -13.07 26.10
C ASP A 241 -27.05 -12.04 27.04
N LEU A 242 -25.97 -11.41 26.58
CA LEU A 242 -25.52 -10.12 27.10
C LEU A 242 -25.93 -9.07 26.08
N ASN A 243 -26.79 -8.16 26.52
CA ASN A 243 -27.38 -7.03 25.78
C ASN A 243 -26.34 -5.97 25.37
N ASP A 244 -25.31 -6.32 24.62
CA ASP A 244 -24.37 -5.36 24.05
C ASP A 244 -24.27 -5.57 22.53
N ASP A 245 -25.22 -5.02 21.77
CA ASP A 245 -25.18 -5.02 20.30
C ASP A 245 -23.96 -4.25 19.73
N GLU A 246 -23.26 -3.45 20.55
CA GLU A 246 -22.06 -2.69 20.14
C GLU A 246 -20.76 -3.52 20.09
N GLN A 247 -20.70 -4.72 20.69
CA GLN A 247 -19.45 -5.51 20.73
C GLN A 247 -19.18 -6.32 19.44
N ASN A 248 -20.13 -6.40 18.51
CA ASN A 248 -20.04 -7.25 17.31
C ASN A 248 -19.69 -6.51 16.02
N GLU A 249 -19.38 -5.21 16.09
CA GLU A 249 -18.99 -4.42 14.92
C GLU A 249 -17.54 -3.95 14.99
N ILE A 250 -16.80 -4.14 13.91
CA ILE A 250 -15.47 -3.55 13.72
C ILE A 250 -15.64 -2.20 13.04
N HIS A 251 -15.13 -1.14 13.66
CA HIS A 251 -15.19 0.22 13.13
C HIS A 251 -13.78 0.66 12.72
N GLN A 252 -13.57 0.89 11.43
CA GLN A 252 -12.26 1.21 10.88
C GLN A 252 -12.37 2.29 9.81
N ARG A 253 -11.43 3.23 9.77
CA ARG A 253 -11.32 4.20 8.67
C ARG A 253 -10.32 3.72 7.64
N PHE A 254 -10.65 3.91 6.37
CA PHE A 254 -9.79 3.62 5.22
C PHE A 254 -9.71 4.83 4.30
N THR A 255 -8.72 4.87 3.41
CA THR A 255 -8.75 5.82 2.29
C THR A 255 -9.89 5.45 1.32
N ILE A 256 -10.46 6.44 0.62
CA ILE A 256 -11.57 6.20 -0.31
C ILE A 256 -11.20 5.30 -1.50
N PHE A 257 -9.91 5.20 -1.88
CA PHE A 257 -9.46 4.27 -2.93
C PHE A 257 -8.97 2.92 -2.39
N ALA A 258 -9.12 2.65 -1.08
CA ALA A 258 -8.96 1.30 -0.57
C ALA A 258 -9.94 0.35 -1.28
N THR A 259 -9.53 -0.89 -1.44
CA THR A 259 -10.34 -1.94 -2.06
C THR A 259 -10.95 -2.86 -1.01
N ILE A 260 -11.97 -3.63 -1.38
CA ILE A 260 -12.52 -4.70 -0.54
C ILE A 260 -11.41 -5.69 -0.12
N GLY A 261 -10.47 -5.99 -1.02
CA GLY A 261 -9.29 -6.82 -0.75
C GLY A 261 -8.36 -6.24 0.31
N ASP A 262 -8.27 -4.91 0.44
CA ASP A 262 -7.49 -4.28 1.50
C ASP A 262 -8.16 -4.46 2.87
N ILE A 263 -9.51 -4.42 2.93
CA ILE A 263 -10.28 -4.71 4.14
C ILE A 263 -10.07 -6.17 4.58
N TYR A 264 -10.16 -7.11 3.64
CA TYR A 264 -9.91 -8.53 3.93
C TYR A 264 -8.52 -8.74 4.52
N ARG A 265 -7.51 -8.10 3.94
CA ARG A 265 -6.11 -8.21 4.37
C ARG A 265 -5.87 -7.65 5.76
N GLU A 266 -6.41 -6.47 6.05
CA GLU A 266 -6.33 -5.84 7.37
C GLU A 266 -6.97 -6.70 8.47
N ASN A 267 -8.13 -7.28 8.18
CA ASN A 267 -8.92 -8.03 9.16
C ASN A 267 -8.62 -9.53 9.15
N GLN A 268 -7.63 -9.98 8.36
CA GLN A 268 -7.26 -11.39 8.21
C GLN A 268 -8.45 -12.30 7.90
N ILE A 269 -9.38 -11.80 7.09
CA ILE A 269 -10.57 -12.53 6.66
C ILE A 269 -10.17 -13.50 5.55
N ASP A 270 -10.56 -14.76 5.70
CA ASP A 270 -10.32 -15.80 4.70
C ASP A 270 -11.29 -15.65 3.52
N ILE A 271 -10.79 -15.15 2.40
CA ILE A 271 -11.59 -14.88 1.20
C ILE A 271 -12.21 -16.14 0.57
N ASP A 272 -11.67 -17.32 0.85
CA ASP A 272 -12.19 -18.58 0.33
C ASP A 272 -13.42 -19.06 1.12
N HIS A 273 -13.65 -18.50 2.31
CA HIS A 273 -14.66 -18.97 3.25
C HIS A 273 -15.61 -17.88 3.73
N GLN A 274 -15.21 -16.61 3.69
CA GLN A 274 -15.97 -15.50 4.24
C GLN A 274 -16.03 -14.35 3.26
N ASN A 275 -17.18 -13.69 3.21
CA ASN A 275 -17.42 -12.59 2.30
C ASN A 275 -18.04 -11.37 3.00
N LEU A 276 -17.74 -10.19 2.49
CA LEU A 276 -18.31 -8.92 2.95
C LEU A 276 -19.59 -8.61 2.16
N LEU A 277 -20.73 -8.85 2.77
CA LEU A 277 -22.05 -8.53 2.23
C LEU A 277 -22.36 -7.04 2.44
N TYR A 278 -22.50 -6.28 1.37
CA TYR A 278 -22.84 -4.86 1.44
C TYR A 278 -24.35 -4.67 1.52
N LEU A 279 -24.82 -3.92 2.53
CA LEU A 279 -26.24 -3.58 2.77
C LEU A 279 -27.20 -4.79 2.72
N GLU A 280 -26.75 -5.99 3.11
CA GLU A 280 -27.52 -7.24 3.04
C GLU A 280 -27.97 -7.65 1.62
N ASP A 281 -27.26 -7.18 0.59
CA ASP A 281 -27.75 -7.21 -0.79
C ASP A 281 -26.79 -7.94 -1.74
N PHE A 282 -25.52 -7.48 -1.82
CA PHE A 282 -24.53 -8.08 -2.70
C PHE A 282 -23.13 -8.13 -2.10
N VAL A 283 -22.33 -9.08 -2.57
CA VAL A 283 -20.90 -9.21 -2.25
C VAL A 283 -20.07 -8.61 -3.40
N PRO A 284 -19.46 -7.43 -3.22
CA PRO A 284 -18.57 -6.85 -4.23
C PRO A 284 -17.32 -7.69 -4.43
N SER A 285 -16.72 -7.58 -5.63
CA SER A 285 -15.41 -8.15 -5.92
C SER A 285 -14.30 -7.53 -5.06
N THR A 286 -13.18 -8.26 -4.89
CA THR A 286 -12.03 -7.83 -4.08
C THR A 286 -11.40 -6.52 -4.55
N GLU A 287 -11.46 -6.24 -5.85
CA GLU A 287 -10.89 -5.08 -6.52
C GLU A 287 -11.78 -3.84 -6.45
N THR A 288 -13.03 -3.99 -5.98
CA THR A 288 -13.97 -2.87 -5.86
C THR A 288 -13.44 -1.84 -4.86
N GLN A 289 -13.39 -0.58 -5.27
CA GLN A 289 -12.89 0.53 -4.46
C GLN A 289 -13.99 1.12 -3.57
N LEU A 290 -13.62 1.64 -2.40
CA LEU A 290 -14.58 2.18 -1.43
C LEU A 290 -15.32 3.44 -1.91
N ILE A 291 -14.71 4.21 -2.81
CA ILE A 291 -15.33 5.37 -3.44
C ILE A 291 -16.62 5.02 -4.18
N CYS A 292 -16.77 3.78 -4.66
CA CYS A 292 -18.01 3.29 -5.28
C CYS A 292 -19.19 3.28 -4.29
N PHE A 293 -18.94 3.32 -2.98
CA PHE A 293 -19.97 3.35 -1.93
C PHE A 293 -20.10 4.71 -1.25
N SER A 294 -19.43 5.75 -1.78
CA SER A 294 -19.31 7.08 -1.15
C SER A 294 -20.63 7.80 -0.86
N SER A 295 -21.72 7.45 -1.56
CA SER A 295 -23.07 7.98 -1.29
C SER A 295 -23.64 7.55 0.06
N VAL A 296 -23.07 6.51 0.69
CA VAL A 296 -23.53 5.97 1.98
C VAL A 296 -22.34 5.88 2.92
N THR A 297 -22.20 6.89 3.79
CA THR A 297 -21.20 6.91 4.87
C THR A 297 -21.91 6.87 6.24
N PRO A 298 -21.56 5.94 7.14
CA PRO A 298 -20.53 4.90 7.00
C PRO A 298 -20.90 3.78 6.03
N ILE A 299 -19.89 3.20 5.39
CA ILE A 299 -20.02 2.02 4.53
C ILE A 299 -20.20 0.81 5.44
N ARG A 300 -21.30 0.06 5.30
CA ARG A 300 -21.66 -1.05 6.17
C ARG A 300 -21.58 -2.39 5.45
N PHE A 301 -20.80 -3.30 6.00
CA PHE A 301 -20.71 -4.68 5.58
C PHE A 301 -21.16 -5.62 6.70
N THR A 302 -21.76 -6.73 6.32
CA THR A 302 -21.99 -7.89 7.19
C THR A 302 -21.07 -9.01 6.72
N LEU A 303 -20.28 -9.57 7.64
CA LEU A 303 -19.46 -10.73 7.34
C LEU A 303 -20.36 -11.96 7.28
N ILE A 304 -20.35 -12.66 6.15
CA ILE A 304 -21.12 -13.89 5.93
C ILE A 304 -20.16 -15.06 5.67
N ASP A 305 -20.59 -16.26 6.07
CA ASP A 305 -19.88 -17.49 5.75
C ASP A 305 -20.37 -18.02 4.39
N GLY A 306 -19.45 -18.28 3.47
CA GLY A 306 -19.74 -18.60 2.08
C GLY A 306 -20.08 -17.36 1.24
N ASN A 307 -20.51 -17.60 0.00
CA ASN A 307 -20.81 -16.55 -0.96
C ASN A 307 -22.29 -16.61 -1.37
N LEU A 308 -22.80 -15.53 -1.95
CA LEU A 308 -24.14 -15.51 -2.53
C LEU A 308 -24.17 -16.38 -3.81
N PRO A 309 -25.33 -17.02 -4.11
CA PRO A 309 -25.38 -18.14 -5.06
C PRO A 309 -25.13 -17.74 -6.53
N ILE A 310 -25.31 -16.47 -6.90
CA ILE A 310 -25.23 -16.02 -8.29
C ILE A 310 -24.08 -15.03 -8.44
N THR A 311 -23.14 -15.32 -9.34
CA THR A 311 -22.15 -14.35 -9.81
C THR A 311 -22.73 -13.55 -10.97
N VAL A 312 -22.81 -12.25 -10.82
CA VAL A 312 -23.24 -11.32 -11.88
C VAL A 312 -22.03 -10.58 -12.43
N SER A 313 -21.92 -10.53 -13.75
CA SER A 313 -20.91 -9.76 -14.49
C SER A 313 -21.61 -8.71 -15.35
N ILE A 314 -21.26 -7.44 -15.20
CA ILE A 314 -21.90 -6.36 -15.97
C ILE A 314 -20.83 -5.56 -16.70
N ILE A 315 -20.96 -5.47 -18.02
CA ILE A 315 -20.06 -4.69 -18.87
C ILE A 315 -20.74 -3.35 -19.18
N ASN A 316 -20.06 -2.24 -18.88
CA ASN A 316 -20.48 -0.94 -19.35
C ASN A 316 -20.19 -0.82 -20.85
N SER A 317 -21.24 -0.67 -21.66
CA SER A 317 -21.14 -0.59 -23.12
C SER A 317 -20.32 0.61 -23.63
N GLN A 318 -20.19 1.68 -22.83
CA GLN A 318 -19.52 2.92 -23.25
C GLN A 318 -17.99 2.86 -23.15
N ASP A 319 -17.46 2.27 -22.07
CA ASP A 319 -16.02 2.23 -21.77
C ASP A 319 -15.45 0.80 -21.66
N ASN A 320 -16.30 -0.21 -21.86
CA ASN A 320 -15.97 -1.63 -21.77
C ASN A 320 -15.40 -2.05 -20.41
N GLN A 321 -15.66 -1.27 -19.36
CA GLN A 321 -15.32 -1.66 -17.99
C GLN A 321 -16.26 -2.77 -17.53
N LEU A 322 -15.72 -3.68 -16.71
CA LEU A 322 -16.44 -4.83 -16.19
C LEU A 322 -16.47 -4.76 -14.67
N VAL A 323 -17.66 -4.89 -14.09
CA VAL A 323 -17.84 -5.13 -12.66
C VAL A 323 -18.36 -6.53 -12.42
N LYS A 324 -17.93 -7.12 -11.32
CA LYS A 324 -18.39 -8.43 -10.87
C LYS A 324 -18.81 -8.36 -9.41
N PHE A 325 -19.89 -9.05 -9.08
CA PHE A 325 -20.36 -9.18 -7.71
C PHE A 325 -21.22 -10.44 -7.57
N HIS A 326 -21.48 -10.86 -6.34
CA HIS A 326 -22.40 -11.96 -6.06
C HIS A 326 -23.67 -11.43 -5.41
N CYS A 327 -24.81 -12.02 -5.74
CA CYS A 327 -26.12 -11.61 -5.23
C CYS A 327 -27.07 -12.82 -5.09
N ALA A 328 -28.20 -12.61 -4.42
CA ALA A 328 -29.26 -13.61 -4.32
C ALA A 328 -30.10 -13.66 -5.62
N LEU A 329 -30.72 -14.81 -5.90
CA LEU A 329 -31.64 -14.99 -7.04
C LEU A 329 -32.84 -14.02 -7.01
N THR A 330 -33.25 -13.60 -5.81
CA THR A 330 -34.42 -12.73 -5.60
C THR A 330 -34.15 -11.26 -5.94
N ILE A 331 -32.93 -10.91 -6.32
CA ILE A 331 -32.60 -9.52 -6.66
C ILE A 331 -33.30 -9.12 -7.96
N THR A 332 -33.89 -7.93 -7.97
CA THR A 332 -34.61 -7.41 -9.14
C THR A 332 -33.66 -6.75 -10.15
N VAL A 333 -34.08 -6.69 -11.41
CA VAL A 333 -33.37 -5.98 -12.48
C VAL A 333 -33.14 -4.52 -12.11
N LYS A 334 -34.14 -3.86 -11.52
CA LYS A 334 -34.00 -2.48 -11.03
C LYS A 334 -32.87 -2.35 -10.01
N ARG A 335 -32.81 -3.28 -9.05
CA ARG A 335 -31.77 -3.25 -8.01
C ARG A 335 -30.40 -3.59 -8.57
N LEU A 336 -30.30 -4.55 -9.49
CA LEU A 336 -29.07 -4.87 -10.21
C LEU A 336 -28.54 -3.66 -11.00
N SER A 337 -29.43 -2.93 -11.69
CA SER A 337 -29.06 -1.71 -12.40
C SER A 337 -28.53 -0.65 -11.44
N ALA A 338 -29.18 -0.48 -10.28
CA ALA A 338 -28.72 0.44 -9.24
C ALA A 338 -27.33 0.08 -8.71
N ILE A 339 -27.07 -1.21 -8.45
CA ILE A 339 -25.76 -1.71 -8.02
C ILE A 339 -24.71 -1.47 -9.10
N ALA A 340 -25.01 -1.81 -10.35
CA ALA A 340 -24.10 -1.60 -11.48
C ALA A 340 -23.72 -0.12 -11.60
N CYS A 341 -24.71 0.76 -11.59
CA CYS A 341 -24.52 2.20 -11.66
C CYS A 341 -23.70 2.72 -10.48
N GLN A 342 -23.97 2.24 -9.26
CA GLN A 342 -23.18 2.56 -8.08
C GLN A 342 -21.70 2.16 -8.25
N LEU A 343 -21.43 0.94 -8.70
CA LEU A 343 -20.07 0.43 -8.91
C LEU A 343 -19.31 1.17 -10.03
N PHE A 344 -20.02 1.59 -11.09
CA PHE A 344 -19.44 2.39 -12.19
C PHE A 344 -19.42 3.91 -11.93
N SER A 345 -19.96 4.39 -10.80
CA SER A 345 -20.20 5.81 -10.53
C SER A 345 -20.98 6.48 -11.67
N LEU A 346 -22.17 5.92 -11.95
CA LEU A 346 -23.11 6.37 -12.97
C LEU A 346 -24.45 6.72 -12.32
N ASN A 347 -25.21 7.60 -12.98
CA ASN A 347 -26.56 7.92 -12.56
C ASN A 347 -27.56 6.85 -13.03
N ASN A 348 -28.15 6.12 -12.08
CA ASN A 348 -29.05 5.00 -12.36
C ASN A 348 -30.30 5.39 -13.18
N ASN A 349 -30.66 6.67 -13.25
CA ASN A 349 -31.82 7.10 -14.03
C ASN A 349 -31.63 6.88 -15.54
N TYR A 350 -30.38 6.94 -16.02
CA TYR A 350 -30.07 6.91 -17.46
C TYR A 350 -29.61 5.57 -17.99
N TYR A 351 -29.44 4.57 -17.12
CA TYR A 351 -28.90 3.29 -17.55
C TYR A 351 -29.91 2.16 -17.31
N ARG A 352 -29.88 1.19 -18.21
CA ARG A 352 -30.67 -0.04 -18.13
C ARG A 352 -29.81 -1.25 -18.46
N LEU A 353 -30.24 -2.41 -17.96
CA LEU A 353 -29.58 -3.67 -18.21
C LEU A 353 -30.11 -4.29 -19.50
N MET A 354 -29.21 -4.84 -20.29
CA MET A 354 -29.49 -5.63 -21.47
C MET A 354 -28.95 -7.05 -21.27
N HIS A 355 -29.76 -8.04 -21.58
CA HIS A 355 -29.41 -9.46 -21.52
C HIS A 355 -29.70 -10.12 -22.86
N MET A 356 -28.70 -10.76 -23.49
CA MET A 356 -28.84 -11.42 -24.79
C MET A 356 -29.55 -10.55 -25.85
N ASP A 357 -29.07 -9.30 -26.00
CA ASP A 357 -29.61 -8.29 -26.93
C ASP A 357 -31.06 -7.86 -26.65
N CYS A 358 -31.62 -8.21 -25.50
CA CYS A 358 -32.95 -7.79 -25.05
C CYS A 358 -32.81 -6.79 -23.90
N LEU A 359 -33.43 -5.60 -24.06
CA LEU A 359 -33.50 -4.60 -23.00
C LEU A 359 -34.46 -5.08 -21.91
N LEU A 360 -34.01 -4.99 -20.66
CA LEU A 360 -34.82 -5.35 -19.49
C LEU A 360 -35.52 -4.09 -18.97
N ASP A 361 -36.77 -3.90 -19.43
CA ASP A 361 -37.59 -2.72 -19.11
C ASP A 361 -38.57 -2.96 -17.95
N ASP A 362 -38.71 -4.21 -17.50
CA ASP A 362 -39.53 -4.55 -16.33
C ASP A 362 -38.66 -4.56 -15.06
N ASP A 363 -38.83 -3.53 -14.25
CA ASP A 363 -38.09 -3.27 -13.02
C ASP A 363 -38.29 -4.37 -11.94
N GLU A 364 -39.41 -5.10 -11.99
CA GLU A 364 -39.81 -6.07 -10.96
C GLU A 364 -39.34 -7.51 -11.28
N VAL A 365 -38.86 -7.75 -12.51
CA VAL A 365 -38.28 -9.04 -12.89
C VAL A 365 -37.07 -9.33 -12.02
N SER A 366 -37.03 -10.53 -11.44
CA SER A 366 -35.89 -11.01 -10.65
C SER A 366 -34.94 -11.88 -11.48
N LEU A 367 -33.75 -12.19 -10.94
CA LEU A 367 -32.86 -13.16 -11.61
C LEU A 367 -33.49 -14.56 -11.69
N ASP A 368 -34.34 -14.93 -10.72
CA ASP A 368 -35.07 -16.20 -10.73
C ASP A 368 -36.03 -16.31 -11.94
N ASP A 369 -36.63 -15.19 -12.34
CA ASP A 369 -37.51 -15.10 -13.51
C ASP A 369 -36.74 -15.15 -14.84
N ILE A 370 -35.48 -14.70 -14.85
CA ILE A 370 -34.60 -14.73 -16.03
C ILE A 370 -34.05 -16.13 -16.24
N ASP A 371 -33.37 -16.68 -15.24
CA ASP A 371 -32.86 -18.06 -15.24
C ASP A 371 -32.51 -18.55 -13.82
N SER A 372 -33.44 -19.30 -13.22
CA SER A 372 -33.29 -19.93 -11.89
C SER A 372 -32.17 -20.99 -11.79
N THR A 373 -31.56 -21.39 -12.91
CA THR A 373 -30.58 -22.50 -12.95
C THR A 373 -29.14 -22.04 -13.13
N MET A 374 -28.92 -20.79 -13.55
CA MET A 374 -27.57 -20.27 -13.81
C MET A 374 -26.88 -19.78 -12.54
N SER A 375 -25.67 -20.26 -12.29
CA SER A 375 -24.80 -19.71 -11.22
C SER A 375 -24.03 -18.46 -11.66
N GLN A 376 -24.02 -18.15 -12.96
CA GLN A 376 -23.32 -17.01 -13.53
C GLN A 376 -24.15 -16.36 -14.63
N ILE A 377 -24.36 -15.04 -14.55
CA ILE A 377 -25.15 -14.28 -15.52
C ILE A 377 -24.37 -13.03 -15.95
N GLN A 378 -24.39 -12.73 -17.23
CA GLN A 378 -23.71 -11.57 -17.80
C GLN A 378 -24.70 -10.59 -18.42
N PHE A 379 -24.60 -9.31 -18.04
CA PHE A 379 -25.38 -8.22 -18.60
C PHE A 379 -24.50 -7.18 -19.28
N GLN A 380 -25.12 -6.37 -20.13
CA GLN A 380 -24.56 -5.10 -20.59
C GLN A 380 -25.35 -3.96 -19.94
N LEU A 381 -24.64 -2.93 -19.48
CA LEU A 381 -25.24 -1.69 -19.02
C LEU A 381 -25.22 -0.70 -20.19
N ILE A 382 -26.40 -0.25 -20.60
CA ILE A 382 -26.56 0.68 -21.73
C ILE A 382 -27.20 1.99 -21.26
N SER A 383 -26.75 3.10 -21.82
CA SER A 383 -27.42 4.39 -21.60
C SER A 383 -28.66 4.47 -22.47
N ILE A 384 -29.79 4.82 -21.86
CA ILE A 384 -31.06 5.13 -22.53
C ILE A 384 -31.31 6.63 -22.65
N ALA A 385 -30.35 7.47 -22.23
CA ALA A 385 -30.50 8.92 -22.33
C ALA A 385 -30.58 9.38 -23.78
N SER A 386 -31.50 10.30 -24.03
CA SER A 386 -31.70 10.91 -25.35
C SER A 386 -30.74 12.09 -25.60
N LYS A 387 -30.13 12.63 -24.54
CA LYS A 387 -29.18 13.75 -24.59
C LYS A 387 -27.92 13.43 -23.78
N ASN A 388 -26.84 14.10 -24.14
CA ASN A 388 -25.58 14.05 -23.42
C ASN A 388 -25.02 15.45 -23.14
N SER A 389 -24.24 15.57 -22.07
CA SER A 389 -23.43 16.72 -21.74
C SER A 389 -21.95 16.36 -21.92
N SER A 390 -21.24 17.08 -22.79
CA SER A 390 -19.80 16.90 -23.02
C SER A 390 -19.03 17.97 -22.28
N VAL A 391 -18.51 17.62 -21.10
CA VAL A 391 -17.82 18.55 -20.20
C VAL A 391 -16.31 18.45 -20.39
N ARG A 392 -15.68 19.55 -20.80
CA ARG A 392 -14.21 19.66 -20.88
C ARG A 392 -13.65 20.23 -19.57
N TYR A 393 -12.64 19.58 -19.02
CA TYR A 393 -11.86 20.06 -17.88
C TYR A 393 -10.38 19.74 -18.11
N ASP A 394 -9.52 20.77 -18.09
CA ASP A 394 -8.12 20.66 -18.52
C ASP A 394 -7.97 19.94 -19.89
N ASN A 395 -7.24 18.82 -19.93
CA ASN A 395 -7.01 18.00 -21.13
C ASN A 395 -7.97 16.79 -21.23
N GLN A 396 -9.03 16.75 -20.43
CA GLN A 396 -9.99 15.65 -20.40
C GLN A 396 -11.37 16.10 -20.87
N THR A 397 -12.11 15.18 -21.48
CA THR A 397 -13.51 15.38 -21.85
C THR A 397 -14.32 14.22 -21.29
N ILE A 398 -15.34 14.58 -20.50
CA ILE A 398 -16.26 13.63 -19.88
C ILE A 398 -17.61 13.78 -20.57
N ILE A 399 -18.18 12.67 -20.99
CA ILE A 399 -19.53 12.64 -21.57
C ILE A 399 -20.46 12.05 -20.52
N LEU A 400 -21.46 12.82 -20.14
CA LEU A 400 -22.47 12.44 -19.16
C LEU A 400 -23.84 12.33 -19.86
N PRO A 401 -24.59 11.24 -19.68
CA PRO A 401 -25.98 11.19 -20.13
C PRO A 401 -26.85 12.15 -19.30
N CYS A 402 -27.84 12.77 -19.93
CA CYS A 402 -28.75 13.69 -19.25
C CYS A 402 -30.18 13.64 -19.84
N SER A 403 -31.14 14.13 -19.06
CA SER A 403 -32.50 14.48 -19.48
C SER A 403 -32.70 16.00 -19.46
N ASP A 404 -33.83 16.45 -19.99
CA ASP A 404 -34.26 17.86 -19.98
C ASP A 404 -34.28 18.45 -18.56
N GLU A 405 -34.66 17.65 -17.57
CA GLU A 405 -34.76 18.05 -16.16
C GLU A 405 -33.40 18.05 -15.41
N THR A 406 -32.32 17.58 -16.04
CA THR A 406 -31.00 17.52 -15.37
C THR A 406 -30.49 18.93 -15.08
N SER A 407 -30.13 19.21 -13.83
CA SER A 407 -29.58 20.51 -13.46
C SER A 407 -28.09 20.63 -13.76
N ALA A 408 -27.60 21.86 -13.95
CA ALA A 408 -26.17 22.14 -14.08
C ALA A 408 -25.36 21.68 -12.85
N ALA A 409 -25.93 21.79 -11.64
CA ALA A 409 -25.31 21.28 -10.42
C ALA A 409 -25.03 19.77 -10.50
N THR A 410 -26.00 18.99 -10.98
CA THR A 410 -25.84 17.54 -11.18
C THR A 410 -24.73 17.22 -12.18
N ILE A 411 -24.63 17.99 -13.27
CA ILE A 411 -23.56 17.83 -14.27
C ILE A 411 -22.18 18.09 -13.65
N ILE A 412 -22.05 19.15 -12.84
CA ILE A 412 -20.80 19.46 -12.12
C ILE A 412 -20.45 18.30 -11.17
N GLU A 413 -21.39 17.86 -10.35
CA GLU A 413 -21.19 16.79 -9.37
C GLU A 413 -20.71 15.49 -10.04
N GLU A 414 -21.44 15.01 -11.05
CA GLU A 414 -21.10 13.79 -11.77
C GLU A 414 -19.75 13.91 -12.51
N THR A 415 -19.43 15.10 -13.04
CA THR A 415 -18.13 15.35 -13.68
C THR A 415 -16.99 15.27 -12.65
N LEU A 416 -17.14 15.92 -11.49
CA LEU A 416 -16.13 15.86 -10.43
C LEU A 416 -15.91 14.44 -9.94
N GLN A 417 -16.98 13.65 -9.79
CA GLN A 417 -16.90 12.25 -9.41
C GLN A 417 -16.11 11.43 -10.45
N LYS A 418 -16.37 11.62 -11.76
CA LYS A 418 -15.60 10.98 -12.85
C LYS A 418 -14.14 11.44 -12.88
N LEU A 419 -13.85 12.70 -12.53
CA LEU A 419 -12.49 13.25 -12.39
C LEU A 419 -11.80 12.81 -11.09
N ARG A 420 -12.48 12.07 -10.21
CA ARG A 420 -11.98 11.69 -8.87
C ARG A 420 -11.69 12.90 -7.97
N ILE A 421 -12.44 13.98 -8.16
CA ILE A 421 -12.43 15.17 -7.32
C ILE A 421 -13.61 15.08 -6.35
N SER A 422 -13.41 15.45 -5.08
CA SER A 422 -14.47 15.42 -4.07
C SER A 422 -15.67 16.28 -4.47
N TYR A 423 -16.87 15.69 -4.45
CA TYR A 423 -18.12 16.38 -4.74
C TYR A 423 -18.40 17.53 -3.76
N LEU A 424 -17.84 17.49 -2.54
CA LEU A 424 -17.94 18.57 -1.55
C LEU A 424 -17.35 19.89 -2.07
N ASN A 425 -16.49 19.83 -3.08
CA ASN A 425 -15.91 21.01 -3.72
C ASN A 425 -16.78 21.57 -4.85
N CYS A 426 -17.99 21.03 -5.12
CA CYS A 426 -18.84 21.46 -6.24
C CYS A 426 -19.04 22.98 -6.30
N HIS A 427 -19.18 23.63 -5.14
CA HIS A 427 -19.34 25.08 -5.01
C HIS A 427 -18.16 25.90 -5.56
N MET A 428 -16.95 25.31 -5.62
CA MET A 428 -15.73 25.91 -6.16
C MET A 428 -15.66 25.86 -7.69
N TYR A 429 -16.61 25.21 -8.35
CA TYR A 429 -16.63 25.06 -9.81
C TYR A 429 -17.85 25.73 -10.41
N GLU A 430 -17.72 26.13 -11.67
CA GLU A 430 -18.81 26.64 -12.50
C GLU A 430 -18.79 25.99 -13.87
N LEU A 431 -19.97 25.91 -14.48
CA LEU A 431 -20.16 25.32 -15.79
C LEU A 431 -20.36 26.45 -16.81
N ILE A 432 -19.60 26.39 -17.91
CA ILE A 432 -19.70 27.33 -19.02
C ILE A 432 -20.24 26.59 -20.23
N ALA A 433 -21.38 27.00 -20.76
CA ALA A 433 -21.90 26.49 -22.03
C ALA A 433 -21.08 27.03 -23.19
N LEU A 434 -20.65 26.13 -24.08
CA LEU A 434 -19.86 26.46 -25.27
C LEU A 434 -20.78 26.58 -26.50
N ALA A 435 -21.67 27.58 -26.46
CA ALA A 435 -22.48 27.98 -27.62
C ALA A 435 -21.66 28.87 -28.57
N ASP A 436 -22.33 29.74 -29.35
CA ASP A 436 -21.63 30.74 -30.17
C ASP A 436 -20.81 31.72 -29.30
N ASP A 437 -21.28 31.98 -28.07
CA ASP A 437 -20.58 32.70 -27.01
C ASP A 437 -20.40 31.81 -25.77
N ARG A 438 -19.41 32.12 -24.92
CA ARG A 438 -19.21 31.46 -23.61
C ARG A 438 -20.19 32.03 -22.59
N ILE A 439 -21.16 31.23 -22.17
CA ILE A 439 -22.21 31.64 -21.23
C ILE A 439 -22.02 30.88 -19.91
N THR A 440 -21.91 31.62 -18.80
CA THR A 440 -21.86 31.00 -17.46
C THR A 440 -23.25 30.51 -17.08
N ILE A 441 -23.34 29.25 -16.64
CA ILE A 441 -24.60 28.59 -16.32
C ILE A 441 -24.82 28.60 -14.81
N GLU A 442 -25.98 29.09 -14.38
CA GLU A 442 -26.37 29.04 -12.97
C GLU A 442 -26.66 27.60 -12.55
N SER A 443 -26.29 27.24 -11.32
CA SER A 443 -26.28 25.83 -10.88
C SER A 443 -27.66 25.16 -10.88
N ASP A 444 -28.73 25.94 -10.75
CA ASP A 444 -30.12 25.49 -10.75
C ASP A 444 -30.77 25.43 -12.15
N MET A 445 -30.11 25.93 -13.19
CA MET A 445 -30.62 25.82 -14.57
C MET A 445 -30.71 24.37 -15.01
N SER A 446 -31.83 24.02 -15.66
CA SER A 446 -32.02 22.71 -16.27
C SER A 446 -31.40 22.62 -17.65
N ILE A 447 -31.19 21.40 -18.14
CA ILE A 447 -30.74 21.15 -19.51
C ILE A 447 -31.74 21.73 -20.51
N GLU A 448 -33.04 21.71 -20.24
CA GLU A 448 -34.07 22.33 -21.09
C GLU A 448 -33.81 23.83 -21.29
N ASP A 449 -33.58 24.56 -20.18
CA ASP A 449 -33.29 26.00 -20.20
C ASP A 449 -32.00 26.31 -20.97
N ILE A 450 -30.96 25.49 -20.71
CA ILE A 450 -29.66 25.62 -21.38
C ILE A 450 -29.79 25.32 -22.88
N TYR A 451 -30.69 24.39 -23.26
CA TYR A 451 -30.93 24.00 -24.64
C TYR A 451 -31.41 25.17 -25.50
N GLU A 452 -32.13 26.13 -24.92
CA GLU A 452 -32.60 27.33 -25.61
C GLU A 452 -31.45 28.23 -26.08
N LEU A 453 -30.28 28.12 -25.45
CA LEU A 453 -29.08 28.86 -25.84
C LEU A 453 -28.45 28.35 -27.15
N PHE A 454 -28.85 27.15 -27.63
CA PHE A 454 -28.28 26.51 -28.81
C PHE A 454 -29.24 26.54 -30.00
N PRO A 455 -28.93 27.26 -31.09
CA PRO A 455 -29.85 27.38 -32.24
C PRO A 455 -30.09 26.05 -32.96
N ALA A 456 -29.12 25.12 -32.91
CA ALA A 456 -29.18 23.83 -33.58
C ALA A 456 -29.65 22.66 -32.69
N ARG A 457 -29.99 22.90 -31.41
CA ARG A 457 -30.50 21.89 -30.46
C ARG A 457 -29.71 20.56 -30.50
N PRO A 458 -28.41 20.59 -30.17
CA PRO A 458 -27.52 19.44 -30.36
C PRO A 458 -27.84 18.31 -29.38
N THR A 459 -27.78 17.06 -29.84
CA THR A 459 -27.92 15.87 -28.98
C THR A 459 -26.84 15.76 -27.91
N THR A 460 -25.69 16.43 -28.12
CA THR A 460 -24.63 16.57 -27.13
C THR A 460 -24.35 18.05 -26.88
N ILE A 461 -24.55 18.50 -25.64
CA ILE A 461 -24.38 19.89 -25.24
C ILE A 461 -22.94 20.07 -24.74
N PRO A 462 -22.14 20.93 -25.39
CA PRO A 462 -20.75 21.14 -25.01
C PRO A 462 -20.65 22.12 -23.83
N PHE A 463 -19.89 21.71 -22.81
CA PHE A 463 -19.59 22.52 -21.63
C PHE A 463 -18.08 22.57 -21.38
N GLU A 464 -17.67 23.59 -20.64
CA GLU A 464 -16.38 23.69 -19.99
C GLU A 464 -16.58 23.85 -18.49
N LEU A 465 -15.94 23.00 -17.70
CA LEU A 465 -15.89 23.12 -16.25
C LEU A 465 -14.70 23.99 -15.87
N VAL A 466 -14.91 25.01 -15.06
CA VAL A 466 -13.84 25.93 -14.61
C VAL A 466 -13.87 26.03 -13.10
N LYS A 467 -12.68 26.06 -12.48
CA LYS A 467 -12.57 26.37 -11.05
C LYS A 467 -12.72 27.88 -10.86
N LYS A 468 -13.64 28.29 -10.00
CA LYS A 468 -13.83 29.71 -9.65
C LYS A 468 -12.52 30.25 -9.08
N ASN A 469 -12.06 31.38 -9.63
CA ASN A 469 -10.94 32.12 -9.04
C ASN A 469 -11.48 32.85 -7.81
N GLU A 470 -10.96 32.53 -6.63
CA GLU A 470 -11.17 33.33 -5.42
C GLU A 470 -10.35 34.63 -5.46
#